data_AF-A0A834BG27-F1
#
_entry.id   AF-A0A834BG27-F1
#
_cell.length_a   1.000
_cell.length_b   1.000
_cell.length_c   1.000
_cell.angle_alpha   90.00
_cell.angle_beta   90.00
_cell.angle_gamma   90.00
#
_symmetry.space_group_name_H-M   'P 1'
#
loop_
_entity.id
_entity.type
_entity.pdbx_description
1 polymer ?
#
loop_
_entity_poly.entity_id
_entity_poly.type
_entity_poly.pdbx_seq_one_letter_code
_entity_poly.pdbx_strand_id
1 'polypeptide(L)'
;MFKIARVTGIVGTCLALCLSSDLKSLSVVTEVSASGAAEVSYFQLETNLLYSFLPEVTRMARKFTHISALLQYINLSLTCMCEAWEEILMQMDSRLTKFVQEKNTTTSVQDEFMHLLLWGKASAELQTLLMNQLTVKGLKKLGQSIESSYSSIQKLVISHLQSGSESLLYHLSELKGMASWKQKYEPLGLDAAGIEDAITAVGSFILKANELLQVIDSSMKNFKAFFRWLYVAMLRMTEDHVLPELNKMTQKDITFVAEFLTEHFNEAPDLYNRKGKYFNVERVGQYLKDEDDDLVSPPNTEGNQWYDFLQNSSHLKESPLLFPYYPRKSLHFVKRRMENIIDQCLQKPADVIGKSMNQAICIPLYKDTRSEDSARRLYKFPFLWNNKTSNLHYLLFTILEDSLYKMCILRRPTDISQSVSNGLIAVKFGSFTYATTEKVRRSTYSCLDAQFYDDETVTVVLRDAVGREGRDRLLVQLPLSSVYSREDCAEYQFTGTYSARLDEQRTAIPTRTMHFEKHWRLLESMKAQYVAGNGFRKVSCVLSSNLRHVRVFEMDIDDEWELDESSDEDEEAAAKPVKIKEEVLSESEAENPSADAADLAPEMVVKVEKLDPELDP
;
A
#
# COMPACT_ATOMS: atom_id res chain seq x y z
N MET A 1 -6.64 -0.11 1.44
CA MET A 1 -6.69 0.79 2.60
C MET A 1 -7.26 2.11 2.12
N PHE A 2 -8.31 2.65 2.74
CA PHE A 2 -8.99 3.87 2.29
C PHE A 2 -8.63 5.07 3.16
N LYS A 3 -8.43 6.25 2.56
CA LYS A 3 -8.07 7.49 3.25
C LYS A 3 -9.33 8.19 3.77
N ILE A 4 -9.57 8.12 5.08
CA ILE A 4 -10.76 8.72 5.72
C ILE A 4 -10.60 10.21 6.08
N ALA A 5 -9.36 10.69 6.23
CA ALA A 5 -9.07 12.07 6.63
C ALA A 5 -7.72 12.52 6.07
N ARG A 6 -7.62 13.80 5.72
CA ARG A 6 -6.37 14.48 5.39
C ARG A 6 -6.29 15.82 6.11
N VAL A 7 -5.53 15.87 7.19
CA VAL A 7 -5.29 17.12 7.92
C VAL A 7 -4.16 17.90 7.24
N THR A 8 -4.33 19.22 7.13
CA THR A 8 -3.33 20.14 6.59
C THR A 8 -2.99 21.20 7.63
N GLY A 9 -1.86 21.91 7.48
CA GLY A 9 -1.42 22.93 8.45
C GLY A 9 -0.54 22.41 9.58
N ILE A 10 -0.12 21.14 9.54
CA ILE A 10 0.90 20.60 10.43
C ILE A 10 2.27 21.12 9.98
N VAL A 11 2.95 21.89 10.84
CA VAL A 11 4.24 22.52 10.53
C VAL A 11 5.38 21.54 10.79
N GLY A 12 6.30 21.44 9.83
CA GLY A 12 7.51 20.62 9.95
C GLY A 12 7.31 19.14 9.61
N THR A 13 8.25 18.32 10.05
CA THR A 13 8.24 16.86 9.86
C THR A 13 7.63 16.19 11.08
N CYS A 14 6.68 15.29 10.87
CA CYS A 14 6.09 14.54 11.99
C CYS A 14 7.04 13.45 12.49
N LEU A 15 7.34 13.45 13.79
CA LEU A 15 8.17 12.45 14.46
C LEU A 15 7.34 11.32 15.08
N ALA A 16 6.19 11.65 15.67
CA ALA A 16 5.31 10.67 16.31
C ALA A 16 3.84 11.04 16.12
N LEU A 17 3.00 10.01 15.93
CA LEU A 17 1.54 10.13 15.79
C LEU A 17 0.86 9.14 16.74
N CYS A 18 -0.16 9.60 17.45
CA CYS A 18 -0.96 8.72 18.29
C CYS A 18 -2.42 9.18 18.30
N LEU A 19 -3.26 8.40 17.61
CA LEU A 19 -4.71 8.58 17.62
C LEU A 19 -5.28 7.90 18.87
N SER A 20 -6.15 8.60 19.61
CA SER A 20 -6.77 8.01 20.79
C SER A 20 -7.72 6.87 20.41
N SER A 21 -7.78 5.83 21.25
CA SER A 21 -8.66 4.67 21.00
C SER A 21 -10.15 5.01 21.09
N ASP A 22 -10.48 6.07 21.83
CA ASP A 22 -11.82 6.66 21.90
C ASP A 22 -12.09 7.69 20.79
N LEU A 23 -11.11 7.96 19.91
CA LEU A 23 -11.19 8.91 18.79
C LEU A 23 -11.57 10.34 19.17
N LYS A 24 -11.34 10.76 20.41
CA LYS A 24 -11.57 12.14 20.85
C LYS A 24 -10.46 13.11 20.44
N SER A 25 -9.21 12.65 20.39
CA SER A 25 -8.09 13.48 19.94
C SER A 25 -6.97 12.70 19.27
N LEU A 26 -6.24 13.42 18.42
CA LEU A 26 -5.02 12.97 17.78
C LEU A 26 -3.84 13.76 18.36
N SER A 27 -2.89 13.07 18.99
CA SER A 27 -1.63 13.67 19.41
C SER A 27 -0.57 13.52 18.32
N VAL A 28 0.18 14.59 18.09
CA VAL A 28 1.18 14.71 17.02
C VAL A 28 2.42 15.38 17.59
N VAL A 29 3.59 14.84 17.34
CA VAL A 29 4.85 15.52 17.62
C VAL A 29 5.52 15.87 16.31
N THR A 30 5.87 17.14 16.12
CA THR A 30 6.56 17.60 14.92
C THR A 30 7.89 18.23 15.25
N GLU A 31 8.73 18.28 14.23
CA GLU A 31 10.05 18.89 14.26
C GLU A 31 10.16 19.93 13.14
N VAL A 32 10.55 21.14 13.51
CA VAL A 32 10.82 22.24 12.60
C VAL A 32 12.30 22.60 12.70
N SER A 33 13.04 22.34 11.63
CA SER A 33 14.44 22.74 11.53
C SER A 33 14.54 24.22 11.14
N ALA A 34 15.11 25.05 12.01
CA ALA A 34 15.36 26.47 11.75
C ALA A 34 16.79 26.87 12.14
N SER A 35 17.56 27.35 11.16
CA SER A 35 18.86 28.03 11.34
C SER A 35 19.83 27.29 12.29
N GLY A 36 20.11 26.00 12.02
CA GLY A 36 21.09 25.21 12.77
C GLY A 36 20.58 24.53 14.04
N ALA A 37 19.28 24.59 14.32
CA ALA A 37 18.68 23.83 15.41
C ALA A 37 17.26 23.36 15.04
N ALA A 38 16.86 22.23 15.61
CA ALA A 38 15.54 21.66 15.44
C ALA A 38 14.68 21.93 16.67
N GLU A 39 13.52 22.53 16.45
CA GLU A 39 12.51 22.72 17.49
C GLU A 39 11.48 21.61 17.40
N VAL A 40 11.25 20.92 18.52
CA VAL A 40 10.27 19.84 18.63
C VAL A 40 9.07 20.33 19.41
N SER A 41 7.88 20.14 18.85
CA SER A 41 6.61 20.63 19.41
C SER A 41 5.56 19.52 19.46
N TYR A 42 4.77 19.52 20.53
CA TYR A 42 3.62 18.63 20.70
C TYR A 42 2.33 19.36 20.33
N PHE A 43 1.50 18.70 19.54
CA PHE A 43 0.19 19.15 19.14
C PHE A 43 -0.86 18.14 19.56
N GLN A 44 -2.03 18.64 19.98
CA GLN A 44 -3.21 17.83 20.18
C GLN A 44 -4.35 18.41 19.33
N LEU A 45 -4.79 17.61 18.37
CA LEU A 45 -5.90 17.93 17.48
C LEU A 45 -7.16 17.29 18.00
N GLU A 46 -8.27 18.01 17.88
CA GLU A 46 -9.59 17.53 18.27
C GLU A 46 -10.21 16.75 17.11
N THR A 47 -10.78 15.57 17.40
CA THR A 47 -11.37 14.69 16.38
C THR A 47 -12.87 14.46 16.61
N ASN A 48 -13.58 15.52 17.01
CA ASN A 48 -15.01 15.50 17.39
C ASN A 48 -15.92 14.83 16.38
N LEU A 49 -15.69 15.06 15.09
CA LEU A 49 -16.50 14.47 14.03
C LEU A 49 -16.32 12.94 13.98
N LEU A 50 -15.11 12.43 14.20
CA LEU A 50 -14.84 10.99 14.26
C LEU A 50 -15.48 10.36 15.49
N TYR A 51 -15.37 11.01 16.66
CA TYR A 51 -15.96 10.53 17.91
C TYR A 51 -17.49 10.49 17.83
N SER A 52 -18.11 11.59 17.40
CA SER A 52 -19.57 11.77 17.44
C SER A 52 -20.30 10.91 16.39
N PHE A 53 -19.66 10.66 15.24
CA PHE A 53 -20.22 9.91 14.12
C PHE A 53 -19.45 8.60 13.86
N LEU A 54 -18.90 7.98 14.90
CA LEU A 54 -18.10 6.76 14.77
C LEU A 54 -18.81 5.62 14.00
N PRO A 55 -20.08 5.28 14.27
CA PRO A 55 -20.78 4.24 13.51
C PRO A 55 -20.91 4.59 12.03
N GLU A 56 -21.24 5.84 11.73
CA GLU A 56 -21.40 6.36 10.37
C GLU A 56 -20.08 6.34 9.61
N VAL A 57 -19.00 6.87 10.20
CA VAL A 57 -17.65 6.85 9.63
C VAL A 57 -17.18 5.41 9.39
N THR A 58 -17.42 4.50 10.33
CA THR A 58 -17.05 3.09 10.19
C THR A 58 -17.79 2.43 9.02
N ARG A 59 -19.11 2.64 8.92
CA ARG A 59 -19.92 2.09 7.83
C ARG A 59 -19.50 2.67 6.48
N MET A 60 -19.27 3.98 6.42
CA MET A 60 -18.81 4.69 5.23
C MET A 60 -17.44 4.19 4.77
N ALA A 61 -16.45 4.12 5.67
CA ALA A 61 -15.10 3.66 5.37
C ALA A 61 -15.06 2.20 4.87
N ARG A 62 -15.93 1.33 5.42
CA ARG A 62 -16.11 -0.04 4.92
C ARG A 62 -16.63 -0.04 3.47
N LYS A 63 -17.68 0.73 3.17
CA LYS A 63 -18.22 0.81 1.80
C LYS A 63 -17.19 1.40 0.82
N PHE A 64 -16.47 2.45 1.19
CA PHE A 64 -15.41 3.00 0.35
C PHE A 64 -14.25 2.02 0.11
N THR A 65 -13.90 1.21 1.12
CA THR A 65 -12.89 0.16 0.95
C THR A 65 -13.36 -0.91 -0.03
N HIS A 66 -14.62 -1.35 0.05
CA HIS A 66 -15.21 -2.27 -0.92
C HIS A 66 -15.23 -1.69 -2.33
N ILE A 67 -15.67 -0.44 -2.48
CA ILE A 67 -15.70 0.26 -3.77
C ILE A 67 -14.29 0.35 -4.38
N SER A 68 -13.30 0.79 -3.60
CA SER A 68 -11.91 0.91 -4.06
C SER A 68 -11.32 -0.45 -4.46
N ALA A 69 -11.59 -1.51 -3.69
CA ALA A 69 -11.17 -2.86 -4.03
C ALA A 69 -11.84 -3.38 -5.32
N LEU A 70 -13.13 -3.10 -5.51
CA LEU A 70 -13.86 -3.46 -6.72
C LEU A 70 -13.34 -2.71 -7.96
N LEU A 71 -12.98 -1.43 -7.84
CA LEU A 71 -12.33 -0.70 -8.93
C LEU A 71 -11.00 -1.32 -9.32
N GLN A 72 -10.16 -1.68 -8.34
CA GLN A 72 -8.90 -2.40 -8.60
C GLN A 72 -9.16 -3.76 -9.26
N TYR A 73 -10.20 -4.48 -8.83
CA TYR A 73 -10.59 -5.76 -9.41
C TYR A 73 -11.07 -5.64 -10.86
N ILE A 74 -11.90 -4.63 -11.16
CA ILE A 74 -12.35 -4.30 -12.53
C ILE A 74 -11.15 -3.96 -13.42
N ASN A 75 -10.20 -3.18 -12.91
CA ASN A 75 -8.97 -2.82 -13.63
C ASN A 75 -8.11 -4.01 -13.96
N LEU A 76 -7.89 -4.90 -12.98
CA LEU A 76 -7.14 -6.12 -13.19
C LEU A 76 -7.84 -7.02 -14.22
N SER A 77 -9.17 -7.17 -14.11
CA SER A 77 -9.96 -7.97 -15.04
C SER A 77 -9.88 -7.44 -16.47
N LEU A 78 -9.94 -6.13 -16.65
CA LEU A 78 -9.79 -5.49 -17.96
C LEU A 78 -8.36 -5.66 -18.50
N THR A 79 -7.35 -5.56 -17.65
CA THR A 79 -5.95 -5.80 -18.05
C THR A 79 -5.76 -7.22 -18.57
N CYS A 80 -6.27 -8.23 -17.85
CA CYS A 80 -6.24 -9.63 -18.30
C CYS A 80 -7.00 -9.83 -19.63
N MET A 81 -8.09 -9.09 -19.86
CA MET A 81 -8.81 -9.12 -21.14
C MET A 81 -7.97 -8.54 -22.28
N CYS A 82 -7.27 -7.43 -22.04
CA CYS A 82 -6.38 -6.82 -23.02
C CYS A 82 -5.20 -7.74 -23.36
N GLU A 83 -4.60 -8.41 -22.38
CA GLU A 83 -3.53 -9.39 -22.61
C GLU A 83 -4.00 -10.57 -23.48
N ALA A 84 -5.15 -11.16 -23.15
CA ALA A 84 -5.72 -12.26 -23.94
C ALA A 84 -6.10 -11.82 -25.38
N TRP A 85 -6.47 -10.54 -25.54
CA TRP A 85 -6.77 -9.94 -26.83
C TRP A 85 -5.51 -9.67 -27.66
N GLU A 86 -4.45 -9.15 -27.05
CA GLU A 86 -3.16 -8.92 -27.73
C GLU A 86 -2.57 -10.23 -28.26
N GLU A 87 -2.76 -11.35 -27.56
CA GLU A 87 -2.39 -12.67 -28.04
C GLU A 87 -3.10 -13.04 -29.37
N ILE A 88 -4.42 -12.80 -29.46
CA ILE A 88 -5.20 -13.00 -30.70
C ILE A 88 -4.63 -12.12 -31.82
N LEU A 89 -4.42 -10.83 -31.52
CA LEU A 89 -3.95 -9.87 -32.49
C LEU A 89 -2.56 -10.25 -33.02
N MET A 90 -1.62 -10.64 -32.16
CA MET A 90 -0.28 -11.08 -32.60
C MET A 90 -0.34 -12.33 -33.50
N GLN A 91 -1.20 -13.31 -33.18
CA GLN A 91 -1.32 -14.53 -33.99
C GLN A 91 -1.92 -14.28 -35.36
N MET A 92 -2.92 -13.40 -35.44
CA MET A 92 -3.57 -13.02 -36.70
C MET A 92 -2.66 -12.13 -37.56
N ASP A 93 -2.06 -11.10 -36.95
CA ASP A 93 -1.20 -10.11 -37.63
C ASP A 93 0.07 -10.77 -38.18
N SER A 94 0.74 -11.64 -37.40
CA SER A 94 1.95 -12.34 -37.84
C SER A 94 1.75 -13.29 -39.04
N ARG A 95 0.51 -13.70 -39.33
CA ARG A 95 0.17 -14.65 -40.41
C ARG A 95 -0.50 -13.97 -41.61
N LEU A 96 -1.37 -12.99 -41.39
CA LEU A 96 -2.09 -12.27 -42.44
C LEU A 96 -1.32 -11.06 -42.99
N THR A 97 -0.54 -10.36 -42.15
CA THR A 97 0.21 -9.18 -42.61
C THR A 97 1.45 -9.57 -43.42
N LYS A 98 2.09 -10.70 -43.11
CA LYS A 98 3.13 -11.29 -43.99
C LYS A 98 2.58 -11.59 -45.38
N PHE A 99 1.35 -12.08 -45.46
CA PHE A 99 0.70 -12.36 -46.75
C PHE A 99 0.49 -11.10 -47.60
N VAL A 100 0.05 -9.98 -47.00
CA VAL A 100 -0.12 -8.71 -47.73
C VAL A 100 1.21 -8.12 -48.16
N GLN A 101 2.23 -8.20 -47.30
CA GLN A 101 3.55 -7.62 -47.58
C GLN A 101 4.36 -8.44 -48.59
N GLU A 102 4.19 -9.77 -48.63
CA GLU A 102 4.89 -10.65 -49.57
C GLU A 102 4.21 -10.71 -50.95
N LYS A 103 3.01 -10.13 -51.08
CA LYS A 103 2.26 -10.08 -52.34
C LYS A 103 2.68 -8.90 -53.22
N ASN A 104 3.01 -9.20 -54.48
CA ASN A 104 3.29 -8.20 -55.51
C ASN A 104 2.06 -7.95 -56.44
N THR A 105 0.84 -8.13 -55.93
CA THR A 105 -0.39 -8.04 -56.73
C THR A 105 -1.25 -6.83 -56.37
N THR A 106 -2.06 -6.36 -57.30
CA THR A 106 -2.99 -5.23 -57.15
C THR A 106 -4.34 -5.62 -56.53
N THR A 107 -4.56 -6.91 -56.21
CA THR A 107 -5.85 -7.43 -55.72
C THR A 107 -5.88 -7.53 -54.20
N SER A 108 -6.94 -6.97 -53.59
CA SER A 108 -7.17 -7.00 -52.14
C SER A 108 -7.31 -8.43 -51.60
N VAL A 109 -7.04 -8.62 -50.30
CA VAL A 109 -7.22 -9.93 -49.66
C VAL A 109 -8.70 -10.33 -49.61
N GLN A 110 -9.60 -9.35 -49.46
CA GLN A 110 -11.04 -9.59 -49.55
C GLN A 110 -11.43 -10.19 -50.90
N ASP A 111 -10.97 -9.60 -52.01
CA ASP A 111 -11.36 -10.01 -53.36
C ASP A 111 -10.90 -11.43 -53.67
N GLU A 112 -9.71 -11.83 -53.21
CA GLU A 112 -9.22 -13.18 -53.41
C GLU A 112 -9.98 -14.24 -52.63
N PHE A 113 -10.27 -13.98 -51.34
CA PHE A 113 -11.07 -14.90 -50.55
C PHE A 113 -12.53 -14.95 -51.03
N MET A 114 -13.07 -13.83 -51.52
CA MET A 114 -14.40 -13.78 -52.12
C MET A 114 -14.44 -14.54 -53.45
N HIS A 115 -13.40 -14.41 -54.28
CA HIS A 115 -13.28 -15.18 -55.52
C HIS A 115 -13.16 -16.69 -55.24
N LEU A 116 -12.40 -17.09 -54.20
CA LEU A 116 -12.35 -18.47 -53.73
C LEU A 116 -13.73 -18.96 -53.25
N LEU A 117 -14.47 -18.13 -52.52
CA LEU A 117 -15.81 -18.48 -52.00
C LEU A 117 -16.82 -18.70 -53.13
N LEU A 118 -16.84 -17.81 -54.12
CA LEU A 118 -17.81 -17.83 -55.22
C LEU A 118 -17.48 -18.84 -56.31
N TRP A 119 -16.21 -18.96 -56.69
CA TRP A 119 -15.77 -19.73 -57.86
C TRP A 119 -15.03 -21.03 -57.52
N GLY A 120 -14.65 -21.23 -56.26
CA GLY A 120 -13.90 -22.40 -55.80
C GLY A 120 -12.47 -22.48 -56.34
N LYS A 121 -11.97 -21.42 -56.99
CA LYS A 121 -10.63 -21.34 -57.58
C LYS A 121 -9.80 -20.29 -56.84
N ALA A 122 -8.74 -20.75 -56.16
CA ALA A 122 -7.74 -19.88 -55.54
C ALA A 122 -6.74 -19.37 -56.61
N SER A 123 -6.17 -18.18 -56.40
CA SER A 123 -5.00 -17.72 -57.15
C SER A 123 -3.78 -18.56 -56.78
N ALA A 124 -2.74 -18.58 -57.64
CA ALA A 124 -1.51 -19.31 -57.35
C ALA A 124 -0.82 -18.81 -56.07
N GLU A 125 -0.91 -17.50 -55.81
CA GLU A 125 -0.39 -16.84 -54.62
C GLU A 125 -1.17 -17.26 -53.36
N LEU A 126 -2.51 -17.23 -53.40
CA LEU A 126 -3.36 -17.66 -52.29
C LEU A 126 -3.23 -19.18 -52.01
N GLN A 127 -3.11 -20.00 -53.05
CA GLN A 127 -2.90 -21.43 -52.90
C GLN A 127 -1.54 -21.74 -52.25
N THR A 128 -0.48 -21.02 -52.64
CA THR A 128 0.85 -21.15 -52.03
C THR A 128 0.82 -20.74 -50.57
N LEU A 129 0.11 -19.66 -50.21
CA LEU A 129 -0.07 -19.22 -48.83
C LEU A 129 -0.76 -20.31 -47.98
N LEU A 130 -1.94 -20.75 -48.42
CA LEU A 130 -2.77 -21.69 -47.67
C LEU A 130 -2.04 -23.03 -47.48
N MET A 131 -1.35 -23.52 -48.51
CA MET A 131 -0.69 -24.84 -48.46
C MET A 131 0.68 -24.82 -47.80
N ASN A 132 1.53 -23.82 -48.08
CA ASN A 132 2.92 -23.84 -47.64
C ASN A 132 3.15 -23.07 -46.33
N GLN A 133 2.47 -21.94 -46.11
CA GLN A 133 2.72 -21.09 -44.95
C GLN A 133 1.74 -21.33 -43.79
N LEU A 134 0.44 -21.46 -44.09
CA LEU A 134 -0.59 -21.70 -43.08
C LEU A 134 -0.71 -23.19 -42.75
N THR A 135 -0.78 -24.04 -43.77
CA THR A 135 -1.01 -25.50 -43.71
C THR A 135 -2.35 -25.88 -43.05
N VAL A 136 -2.88 -27.06 -43.37
CA VAL A 136 -4.13 -27.57 -42.76
C VAL A 136 -3.99 -27.71 -41.23
N LYS A 137 -2.81 -28.14 -40.75
CA LYS A 137 -2.51 -28.31 -39.32
C LYS A 137 -2.35 -26.96 -38.62
N GLY A 138 -1.71 -25.98 -39.26
CA GLY A 138 -1.58 -24.63 -38.71
C GLY A 138 -2.91 -23.90 -38.65
N LEU A 139 -3.80 -24.07 -39.64
CA LEU A 139 -5.17 -23.53 -39.60
C LEU A 139 -5.98 -24.06 -38.40
N LYS A 140 -5.91 -25.36 -38.14
CA LYS A 140 -6.57 -25.96 -36.95
C LYS A 140 -6.04 -25.38 -35.65
N LYS A 141 -4.71 -25.23 -35.51
CA LYS A 141 -4.10 -24.65 -34.31
C LYS A 141 -4.48 -23.18 -34.13
N LEU A 142 -4.48 -22.41 -35.21
CA LEU A 142 -4.89 -21.00 -35.21
C LEU A 142 -6.35 -20.85 -34.79
N GLY A 143 -7.25 -21.63 -35.39
CA GLY A 143 -8.68 -21.60 -35.05
C GLY A 143 -8.94 -21.98 -33.58
N GLN A 144 -8.26 -23.02 -33.08
CA GLN A 144 -8.36 -23.42 -31.66
C GLN A 144 -7.84 -22.33 -30.71
N SER A 145 -6.71 -21.70 -31.04
CA SER A 145 -6.14 -20.64 -30.23
C SER A 145 -7.08 -19.43 -30.15
N ILE A 146 -7.59 -18.95 -31.29
CA ILE A 146 -8.52 -17.81 -31.35
C ILE A 146 -9.83 -18.13 -30.61
N GLU A 147 -10.39 -19.34 -30.79
CA GLU A 147 -11.60 -19.77 -30.07
C GLU A 147 -11.36 -19.81 -28.55
N SER A 148 -10.19 -20.28 -28.12
CA SER A 148 -9.82 -20.33 -26.70
C SER A 148 -9.64 -18.94 -26.09
N SER A 149 -8.98 -18.01 -26.79
CA SER A 149 -8.79 -16.64 -26.33
C SER A 149 -10.12 -15.87 -26.28
N TYR A 150 -11.00 -15.98 -27.29
CA TYR A 150 -12.34 -15.39 -27.22
C TYR A 150 -13.19 -15.97 -26.09
N SER A 151 -13.13 -17.28 -25.87
CA SER A 151 -13.82 -17.93 -24.74
C SER A 151 -13.30 -17.43 -23.39
N SER A 152 -11.99 -17.19 -23.27
CA SER A 152 -11.38 -16.61 -22.08
C SER A 152 -11.84 -15.17 -21.86
N ILE A 153 -11.81 -14.31 -22.90
CA ILE A 153 -12.29 -12.92 -22.81
C ILE A 153 -13.78 -12.88 -22.46
N GLN A 154 -14.60 -13.73 -23.09
CA GLN A 154 -16.04 -13.83 -22.80
C GLN A 154 -16.30 -14.18 -21.33
N LYS A 155 -15.57 -15.18 -20.79
CA LYS A 155 -15.65 -15.53 -19.36
C LYS A 155 -15.18 -14.40 -18.45
N LEU A 156 -14.12 -13.68 -18.83
CA LEU A 156 -13.65 -12.51 -18.09
C LEU A 156 -14.72 -11.40 -18.01
N VAL A 157 -15.42 -11.14 -19.12
CA VAL A 157 -16.51 -10.15 -19.14
C VAL A 157 -17.66 -10.58 -18.22
N ILE A 158 -18.15 -11.81 -18.35
CA ILE A 158 -19.34 -12.27 -17.60
C ILE A 158 -19.02 -12.49 -16.12
N SER A 159 -17.98 -13.27 -15.81
CA SER A 159 -17.72 -13.73 -14.46
C SER A 159 -16.98 -12.72 -13.59
N HIS A 160 -16.23 -11.79 -14.18
CA HIS A 160 -15.40 -10.85 -13.44
C HIS A 160 -15.83 -9.39 -13.66
N LEU A 161 -15.98 -8.96 -14.91
CA LEU A 161 -16.29 -7.56 -15.21
C LEU A 161 -17.71 -7.17 -14.83
N GLN A 162 -18.71 -7.97 -15.25
CA GLN A 162 -20.13 -7.73 -14.92
C GLN A 162 -20.37 -7.89 -13.43
N SER A 163 -19.97 -9.02 -12.84
CA SER A 163 -20.14 -9.29 -11.40
C SER A 163 -19.49 -8.22 -10.51
N GLY A 164 -18.29 -7.76 -10.88
CA GLY A 164 -17.59 -6.66 -10.20
C GLY A 164 -18.35 -5.33 -10.32
N SER A 165 -18.86 -5.04 -11.51
CA SER A 165 -19.61 -3.80 -11.78
C SER A 165 -20.99 -3.79 -11.11
N GLU A 166 -21.68 -4.93 -11.06
CA GLU A 166 -22.96 -5.11 -10.34
C GLU A 166 -22.77 -4.97 -8.83
N SER A 167 -21.70 -5.55 -8.28
CA SER A 167 -21.33 -5.39 -6.87
C SER A 167 -20.98 -3.92 -6.55
N LEU A 168 -20.30 -3.24 -7.47
CA LEU A 168 -20.00 -1.81 -7.36
C LEU A 168 -21.28 -0.97 -7.36
N LEU A 169 -22.20 -1.26 -8.28
CA LEU A 169 -23.50 -0.60 -8.35
C LEU A 169 -24.30 -0.80 -7.06
N TYR A 170 -24.31 -2.02 -6.52
CA TYR A 170 -24.95 -2.35 -5.24
C TYR A 170 -24.38 -1.50 -4.10
N HIS A 171 -23.06 -1.45 -3.92
CA HIS A 171 -22.46 -0.66 -2.85
C HIS A 171 -22.66 0.84 -3.01
N LEU A 172 -22.63 1.36 -4.24
CA LEU A 172 -22.95 2.77 -4.52
C LEU A 172 -24.41 3.08 -4.22
N SER A 173 -25.34 2.15 -4.49
CA SER A 173 -26.76 2.34 -4.15
C SER A 173 -27.00 2.43 -2.64
N GLU A 174 -26.32 1.59 -1.84
CA GLU A 174 -26.35 1.69 -0.38
C GLU A 174 -25.74 3.01 0.08
N LEU A 175 -24.64 3.45 -0.56
CA LEU A 175 -23.98 4.71 -0.25
C LEU A 175 -24.88 5.92 -0.58
N LYS A 176 -25.66 5.87 -1.67
CA LYS A 176 -26.70 6.87 -1.99
C LYS A 176 -27.77 6.91 -0.90
N GLY A 177 -28.17 5.73 -0.39
CA GLY A 177 -29.07 5.63 0.76
C GLY A 177 -28.52 6.33 2.00
N MET A 178 -27.22 6.17 2.28
CA MET A 178 -26.54 6.88 3.36
C MET A 178 -26.48 8.39 3.11
N ALA A 179 -26.08 8.81 1.91
CA ALA A 179 -25.95 10.22 1.52
C ALA A 179 -27.28 10.98 1.54
N SER A 180 -28.39 10.27 1.27
CA SER A 180 -29.75 10.82 1.37
C SER A 180 -30.10 11.23 2.81
N TRP A 181 -29.49 10.60 3.82
CA TRP A 181 -29.62 11.00 5.22
C TRP A 181 -28.69 12.16 5.54
N LYS A 182 -29.08 13.36 5.09
CA LYS A 182 -28.28 14.59 5.21
C LYS A 182 -27.84 14.89 6.64
N GLN A 183 -28.74 14.77 7.62
CA GLN A 183 -28.43 15.06 9.03
C GLN A 183 -27.20 14.29 9.59
N LYS A 184 -26.92 13.08 9.07
CA LYS A 184 -25.85 12.21 9.55
C LYS A 184 -24.60 12.22 8.67
N TYR A 185 -24.77 12.31 7.36
CA TYR A 185 -23.66 12.14 6.40
C TYR A 185 -23.25 13.42 5.67
N GLU A 186 -24.07 14.48 5.69
CA GLU A 186 -23.69 15.80 5.16
C GLU A 186 -22.48 16.40 5.91
N PRO A 187 -22.38 16.33 7.26
CA PRO A 187 -21.18 16.79 7.98
C PRO A 187 -19.92 16.00 7.64
N LEU A 188 -20.08 14.75 7.19
CA LEU A 188 -18.98 13.88 6.74
C LEU A 188 -18.56 14.18 5.29
N GLY A 189 -19.27 15.05 4.58
CA GLY A 189 -18.95 15.44 3.21
C GLY A 189 -19.47 14.48 2.13
N LEU A 190 -20.43 13.61 2.46
CA LEU A 190 -20.98 12.64 1.51
C LEU A 190 -21.98 13.33 0.56
N ASP A 191 -21.65 13.35 -0.74
CA ASP A 191 -22.43 14.06 -1.75
C ASP A 191 -23.43 13.14 -2.46
N ALA A 192 -24.72 13.32 -2.19
CA ALA A 192 -25.77 12.51 -2.80
C ALA A 192 -25.82 12.65 -4.34
N ALA A 193 -25.58 13.87 -4.86
CA ALA A 193 -25.61 14.11 -6.30
C ALA A 193 -24.40 13.45 -6.98
N GLY A 194 -23.20 13.62 -6.41
CA GLY A 194 -22.00 12.96 -6.94
C GLY A 194 -22.09 11.44 -6.95
N ILE A 195 -22.70 10.84 -5.91
CA ILE A 195 -22.92 9.38 -5.87
C ILE A 195 -23.96 8.94 -6.91
N GLU A 196 -24.99 9.75 -7.17
CA GLU A 196 -25.94 9.48 -8.24
C GLU A 196 -25.28 9.52 -9.62
N ASP A 197 -24.39 10.48 -9.86
CA ASP A 197 -23.56 10.54 -11.06
C ASP A 197 -22.62 9.32 -11.16
N ALA A 198 -22.06 8.86 -10.04
CA ALA A 198 -21.25 7.64 -10.00
C ALA A 198 -22.09 6.39 -10.36
N ILE A 199 -23.30 6.27 -9.84
CA ILE A 199 -24.25 5.18 -10.16
C ILE A 199 -24.57 5.18 -11.65
N THR A 200 -24.87 6.34 -12.24
CA THR A 200 -25.17 6.42 -13.68
C THR A 200 -23.95 6.06 -14.53
N ALA A 201 -22.75 6.49 -14.14
CA ALA A 201 -21.51 6.16 -14.83
C ALA A 201 -21.19 4.65 -14.78
N VAL A 202 -21.41 3.99 -13.64
CA VAL A 202 -21.29 2.52 -13.51
C VAL A 202 -22.33 1.82 -14.39
N GLY A 203 -23.57 2.32 -14.42
CA GLY A 203 -24.61 1.81 -15.31
C GLY A 203 -24.21 1.90 -16.79
N SER A 204 -23.65 3.03 -17.23
CA SER A 204 -23.09 3.20 -18.57
C SER A 204 -21.96 2.22 -18.87
N PHE A 205 -21.10 1.95 -17.88
CA PHE A 205 -20.01 0.98 -18.01
C PHE A 205 -20.53 -0.45 -18.19
N ILE A 206 -21.54 -0.85 -17.40
CA ILE A 206 -22.20 -2.17 -17.53
C ILE A 206 -22.84 -2.31 -18.92
N LEU A 207 -23.53 -1.27 -19.42
CA LEU A 207 -24.09 -1.28 -20.78
C LEU A 207 -23.00 -1.46 -21.84
N LYS A 208 -21.86 -0.79 -21.68
CA LYS A 208 -20.72 -0.91 -22.60
C LYS A 208 -20.06 -2.29 -22.52
N ALA A 209 -19.98 -2.91 -21.35
CA ALA A 209 -19.53 -4.28 -21.18
C ALA A 209 -20.48 -5.29 -21.85
N ASN A 210 -21.80 -5.07 -21.77
CA ASN A 210 -22.81 -5.88 -22.47
C ASN A 210 -22.71 -5.73 -23.99
N GLU A 211 -22.49 -4.52 -24.48
CA GLU A 211 -22.25 -4.27 -25.90
C GLU A 211 -20.98 -5.00 -26.38
N LEU A 212 -19.89 -4.94 -25.62
CA LEU A 212 -18.67 -5.69 -25.89
C LEU A 212 -18.95 -7.20 -25.96
N LEU A 213 -19.74 -7.74 -25.03
CA LEU A 213 -20.12 -9.15 -25.04
C LEU A 213 -20.86 -9.54 -26.33
N GLN A 214 -21.79 -8.70 -26.81
CA GLN A 214 -22.49 -8.93 -28.08
C GLN A 214 -21.54 -8.90 -29.28
N VAL A 215 -20.56 -8.00 -29.27
CA VAL A 215 -19.52 -7.91 -30.30
C VAL A 215 -18.62 -9.15 -30.28
N ILE A 216 -18.21 -9.63 -29.11
CA ILE A 216 -17.44 -10.87 -28.95
C ILE A 216 -18.23 -12.05 -29.51
N ASP A 217 -19.51 -12.20 -29.13
CA ASP A 217 -20.36 -13.31 -29.57
C ASP A 217 -20.58 -13.31 -31.10
N SER A 218 -20.79 -12.13 -31.68
CA SER A 218 -20.92 -11.96 -33.13
C SER A 218 -19.61 -12.32 -33.84
N SER A 219 -18.49 -11.79 -33.35
CA SER A 219 -17.17 -12.06 -33.91
C SER A 219 -16.81 -13.55 -33.83
N MET A 220 -17.08 -14.20 -32.70
CA MET A 220 -16.81 -15.63 -32.51
C MET A 220 -17.62 -16.50 -33.47
N LYS A 221 -18.90 -16.17 -33.72
CA LYS A 221 -19.74 -16.86 -34.71
C LYS A 221 -19.19 -16.70 -36.13
N ASN A 222 -18.81 -15.48 -36.50
CA ASN A 222 -18.26 -15.18 -37.82
C ASN A 222 -16.91 -15.90 -38.05
N PHE A 223 -16.00 -15.86 -37.07
CA PHE A 223 -14.73 -16.59 -37.14
C PHE A 223 -14.93 -18.10 -37.25
N LYS A 224 -15.87 -18.68 -36.49
CA LYS A 224 -16.16 -20.12 -36.54
C LYS A 224 -16.70 -20.55 -37.89
N ALA A 225 -17.58 -19.75 -38.50
CA ALA A 225 -18.08 -19.99 -39.86
C ALA A 225 -16.95 -19.91 -40.89
N PHE A 226 -16.13 -18.86 -40.83
CA PHE A 226 -14.97 -18.67 -41.71
C PHE A 226 -13.95 -19.79 -41.62
N PHE A 227 -13.49 -20.17 -40.42
CA PHE A 227 -12.51 -21.24 -40.25
C PHE A 227 -13.04 -22.60 -40.71
N ARG A 228 -14.33 -22.88 -40.47
CA ARG A 228 -14.95 -24.11 -40.97
C ARG A 228 -14.98 -24.15 -42.49
N TRP A 229 -15.31 -23.03 -43.15
CA TRP A 229 -15.31 -22.92 -44.60
C TRP A 229 -13.89 -23.10 -45.16
N LEU A 230 -12.94 -22.32 -44.64
CA LEU A 230 -11.56 -22.31 -45.12
C LEU A 230 -10.90 -23.68 -44.94
N TYR A 231 -11.18 -24.37 -43.84
CA TYR A 231 -10.71 -25.73 -43.61
C TYR A 231 -11.22 -26.72 -44.67
N VAL A 232 -12.51 -26.66 -45.03
CA VAL A 232 -13.08 -27.50 -46.09
C VAL A 232 -12.51 -27.12 -47.46
N ALA A 233 -12.33 -25.83 -47.73
CA ALA A 233 -11.73 -25.36 -48.98
C ALA A 233 -10.30 -25.89 -49.16
N MET A 234 -9.47 -25.84 -48.10
CA MET A 234 -8.11 -26.36 -48.14
C MET A 234 -8.07 -27.88 -48.35
N LEU A 235 -8.93 -28.66 -47.69
CA LEU A 235 -8.97 -30.13 -47.91
C LEU A 235 -9.35 -30.49 -49.35
N ARG A 236 -10.27 -29.74 -49.97
CA ARG A 236 -10.64 -29.96 -51.37
C ARG A 236 -9.48 -29.65 -52.33
N MET A 237 -8.61 -28.71 -51.96
CA MET A 237 -7.44 -28.33 -52.76
C MET A 237 -6.25 -29.30 -52.59
N THR A 238 -6.19 -30.09 -51.51
CA THR A 238 -5.17 -31.14 -51.32
C THR A 238 -5.60 -32.51 -51.83
N GLU A 239 -6.79 -32.64 -52.43
CA GLU A 239 -7.43 -33.91 -52.83
C GLU A 239 -7.61 -34.91 -51.66
N ASP A 240 -7.55 -34.44 -50.42
CA ASP A 240 -7.75 -35.26 -49.23
C ASP A 240 -9.23 -35.60 -49.01
N HIS A 241 -9.49 -36.75 -48.37
CA HIS A 241 -10.85 -37.22 -48.15
C HIS A 241 -11.63 -36.30 -47.18
N VAL A 242 -12.59 -35.55 -47.72
CA VAL A 242 -13.48 -34.69 -46.91
C VAL A 242 -14.54 -35.54 -46.22
N LEU A 243 -14.55 -35.55 -44.89
CA LEU A 243 -15.58 -36.25 -44.11
C LEU A 243 -16.99 -35.71 -44.45
N PRO A 244 -18.00 -36.57 -44.68
CA PRO A 244 -19.36 -36.15 -45.04
C PRO A 244 -20.02 -35.17 -44.05
N GLU A 245 -19.61 -35.20 -42.78
CA GLU A 245 -20.11 -34.32 -41.71
C GLU A 245 -19.64 -32.87 -41.87
N LEU A 246 -18.44 -32.65 -42.40
CA LEU A 246 -17.90 -31.32 -42.66
C LEU A 246 -18.50 -30.64 -43.89
N ASN A 247 -19.07 -31.42 -44.81
CA ASN A 247 -19.63 -30.93 -46.07
C ASN A 247 -21.03 -30.28 -45.92
N LYS A 248 -21.62 -30.32 -44.71
CA LYS A 248 -22.92 -29.71 -44.39
C LYS A 248 -22.78 -28.22 -44.07
N MET A 249 -22.36 -27.40 -45.04
CA MET A 249 -22.51 -25.95 -44.93
C MET A 249 -23.87 -25.52 -45.45
N THR A 250 -24.60 -24.74 -44.64
CA THR A 250 -25.89 -24.18 -45.03
C THR A 250 -25.70 -22.89 -45.84
N GLN A 251 -26.73 -22.48 -46.59
CA GLN A 251 -26.70 -21.18 -47.29
C GLN A 251 -26.45 -20.02 -46.32
N LYS A 252 -26.96 -20.12 -45.10
CA LYS A 252 -26.76 -19.13 -44.03
C LYS A 252 -25.28 -19.05 -43.61
N ASP A 253 -24.58 -20.18 -43.54
CA ASP A 253 -23.14 -20.20 -43.23
C ASP A 253 -22.33 -19.49 -44.32
N ILE A 254 -22.70 -19.67 -45.59
CA ILE A 254 -22.05 -18.99 -46.72
C ILE A 254 -22.29 -17.48 -46.65
N THR A 255 -23.50 -17.04 -46.30
CA THR A 255 -23.78 -15.62 -46.05
C THR A 255 -22.93 -15.08 -44.91
N PHE A 256 -22.79 -15.80 -43.78
CA PHE A 256 -21.92 -15.39 -42.69
C PHE A 256 -20.45 -15.26 -43.11
N VAL A 257 -19.95 -16.15 -43.96
CA VAL A 257 -18.58 -16.06 -44.49
C VAL A 257 -18.43 -14.83 -45.41
N ALA A 258 -19.41 -14.55 -46.26
CA ALA A 258 -19.40 -13.37 -47.11
C ALA A 258 -19.48 -12.06 -46.29
N GLU A 259 -20.33 -12.02 -45.27
CA GLU A 259 -20.40 -10.92 -44.30
C GLU A 259 -19.06 -10.76 -43.57
N PHE A 260 -18.47 -11.85 -43.07
CA PHE A 260 -17.16 -11.81 -42.42
C PHE A 260 -16.07 -11.24 -43.33
N LEU A 261 -15.98 -11.71 -44.59
CA LEU A 261 -15.02 -11.19 -45.55
C LEU A 261 -15.23 -9.70 -45.82
N THR A 262 -16.49 -9.27 -45.93
CA THR A 262 -16.85 -7.88 -46.17
C THR A 262 -16.66 -7.00 -44.94
N GLU A 263 -16.79 -7.53 -43.72
CA GLU A 263 -16.66 -6.74 -42.48
C GLU A 263 -15.21 -6.64 -42.00
N HIS A 264 -14.42 -7.71 -42.16
CA HIS A 264 -13.08 -7.83 -41.57
C HIS A 264 -11.93 -7.57 -42.55
N PHE A 265 -12.18 -7.72 -43.86
CA PHE A 265 -11.16 -7.52 -44.92
C PHE A 265 -11.45 -6.32 -45.83
N ASN A 266 -12.47 -5.51 -45.55
CA ASN A 266 -12.71 -4.28 -46.30
C ASN A 266 -11.53 -3.32 -46.17
N GLU A 267 -11.07 -2.81 -47.31
CA GLU A 267 -10.00 -1.82 -47.34
C GLU A 267 -10.48 -0.55 -46.63
N ALA A 268 -9.79 -0.17 -45.56
CA ALA A 268 -9.96 1.12 -44.90
C ALA A 268 -8.76 2.00 -45.26
N PRO A 269 -8.88 2.89 -46.26
CA PRO A 269 -7.78 3.75 -46.72
C PRO A 269 -7.12 4.57 -45.60
N ASP A 270 -7.89 4.92 -44.57
CA ASP A 270 -7.42 5.76 -43.46
C ASP A 270 -6.48 5.01 -42.46
N LEU A 271 -6.49 3.67 -42.47
CA LEU A 271 -5.57 2.86 -41.66
C LEU A 271 -4.18 2.69 -42.29
N TYR A 272 -4.03 3.00 -43.59
CA TYR A 272 -2.74 2.94 -44.31
C TYR A 272 -1.68 3.85 -43.69
N ASN A 273 -2.08 5.01 -43.17
CA ASN A 273 -1.14 6.04 -42.74
C ASN A 273 -0.71 5.95 -41.26
N ARG A 274 -1.35 5.12 -40.43
CA ARG A 274 -1.21 5.26 -38.97
C ARG A 274 -0.38 4.22 -38.20
N LYS A 275 0.06 3.09 -38.76
CA LYS A 275 1.04 2.15 -38.13
C LYS A 275 1.31 0.83 -38.91
N GLY A 276 1.13 0.78 -40.23
CA GLY A 276 1.40 -0.47 -40.99
C GLY A 276 0.50 -1.66 -40.64
N LYS A 277 -0.69 -1.41 -40.07
CA LYS A 277 -1.72 -2.43 -39.81
C LYS A 277 -2.68 -2.46 -40.99
N TYR A 278 -2.64 -3.55 -41.77
CA TYR A 278 -3.33 -3.66 -43.06
C TYR A 278 -4.82 -3.99 -42.95
N PHE A 279 -5.32 -4.36 -41.77
CA PHE A 279 -6.67 -4.87 -41.62
C PHE A 279 -7.30 -4.48 -40.28
N ASN A 280 -8.61 -4.21 -40.28
CA ASN A 280 -9.43 -4.11 -39.08
C ASN A 280 -10.07 -5.49 -38.79
N VAL A 281 -9.24 -6.53 -38.63
CA VAL A 281 -9.72 -7.94 -38.57
C VAL A 281 -10.55 -8.21 -37.31
N GLU A 282 -10.72 -7.29 -36.37
CA GLU A 282 -11.58 -7.54 -35.22
C GLU A 282 -12.20 -6.29 -34.56
N ARG A 283 -13.52 -6.32 -34.45
CA ARG A 283 -14.34 -5.30 -33.77
C ARG A 283 -14.18 -5.31 -32.25
N VAL A 284 -13.55 -6.34 -31.67
CA VAL A 284 -13.30 -6.42 -30.23
C VAL A 284 -12.17 -5.47 -29.81
N GLY A 285 -11.13 -5.36 -30.64
CA GLY A 285 -9.95 -4.54 -30.31
C GLY A 285 -10.23 -3.05 -30.16
N GLN A 286 -11.19 -2.49 -30.89
CA GLN A 286 -11.57 -1.07 -30.73
C GLN A 286 -12.15 -0.73 -29.34
N TYR A 287 -12.67 -1.72 -28.60
CA TYR A 287 -13.12 -1.51 -27.21
C TYR A 287 -11.97 -1.61 -26.21
N LEU A 288 -11.02 -2.52 -26.47
CA LEU A 288 -9.92 -2.87 -25.57
C LEU A 288 -8.64 -2.04 -25.78
N LYS A 289 -8.51 -1.35 -26.91
CA LYS A 289 -7.43 -0.37 -27.11
C LYS A 289 -7.59 0.78 -26.13
N ASP A 290 -6.53 1.08 -25.38
CA ASP A 290 -6.49 2.17 -24.41
C ASP A 290 -6.19 3.53 -25.06
N GLU A 291 -6.89 3.82 -26.17
CA GLU A 291 -6.79 5.08 -26.91
C GLU A 291 -8.07 5.90 -26.68
N ASP A 292 -7.95 7.23 -26.65
CA ASP A 292 -9.10 8.15 -26.51
C ASP A 292 -9.84 8.41 -27.84
N ASP A 293 -9.39 7.73 -28.91
CA ASP A 293 -10.02 7.78 -30.23
C ASP A 293 -11.43 7.15 -30.21
N ASP A 294 -12.30 7.64 -31.09
CA ASP A 294 -13.61 7.03 -31.30
C ASP A 294 -13.48 5.62 -31.92
N LEU A 295 -14.48 4.78 -31.65
CA LEU A 295 -14.62 3.45 -32.26
C LEU A 295 -14.60 3.58 -33.79
N VAL A 296 -13.73 2.81 -34.44
CA VAL A 296 -13.57 2.79 -35.90
C VAL A 296 -14.84 2.28 -36.59
N SER A 297 -15.50 1.28 -35.98
CA SER A 297 -16.74 0.67 -36.47
C SER A 297 -17.69 0.45 -35.30
N PRO A 298 -18.44 1.48 -34.85
CA PRO A 298 -19.42 1.33 -33.78
C PRO A 298 -20.54 0.37 -34.22
N PRO A 299 -21.21 -0.33 -33.28
CA PRO A 299 -22.33 -1.19 -33.60
C PRO A 299 -23.48 -0.36 -34.18
N ASN A 300 -24.21 -0.93 -35.16
CA ASN A 300 -25.32 -0.22 -35.77
C ASN A 300 -26.47 -0.07 -34.77
N THR A 301 -26.78 1.17 -34.40
CA THR A 301 -27.91 1.50 -33.53
C THR A 301 -29.21 1.69 -34.31
N GLU A 302 -29.14 1.79 -35.64
CA GLU A 302 -30.32 1.96 -36.50
C GLU A 302 -31.20 0.71 -36.48
N GLY A 303 -32.50 0.90 -36.21
CA GLY A 303 -33.47 -0.18 -36.07
C GLY A 303 -33.68 -0.65 -34.63
N ASN A 304 -32.94 -0.12 -33.65
CA ASN A 304 -33.23 -0.35 -32.25
C ASN A 304 -34.41 0.53 -31.79
N GLN A 305 -35.59 -0.10 -31.65
CA GLN A 305 -36.83 0.57 -31.26
C GLN A 305 -36.72 1.37 -29.95
N TRP A 306 -35.94 0.87 -28.98
CA TRP A 306 -35.73 1.59 -27.71
C TRP A 306 -34.90 2.86 -27.92
N TYR A 307 -33.85 2.78 -28.73
CA TYR A 307 -33.02 3.94 -29.04
C TYR A 307 -33.80 5.00 -29.82
N ASP A 308 -34.59 4.59 -30.81
CA ASP A 308 -35.44 5.50 -31.59
C ASP A 308 -36.47 6.19 -30.69
N PHE A 309 -37.08 5.45 -29.76
CA PHE A 309 -38.03 6.01 -28.80
C PHE A 309 -37.35 6.99 -27.82
N LEU A 310 -36.18 6.63 -27.31
CA LEU A 310 -35.40 7.48 -26.41
C LEU A 310 -34.94 8.76 -27.12
N GLN A 311 -34.54 8.68 -28.39
CA GLN A 311 -34.12 9.83 -29.18
C GLN A 311 -35.27 10.77 -29.56
N ASN A 312 -36.51 10.28 -29.58
CA ASN A 312 -37.67 11.11 -29.92
C ASN A 312 -38.41 11.64 -28.67
N SER A 313 -38.10 11.15 -27.48
CA SER A 313 -38.68 11.62 -26.21
C SER A 313 -37.93 12.82 -25.63
N SER A 314 -38.65 13.80 -25.08
CA SER A 314 -38.06 14.93 -24.34
C SER A 314 -37.66 14.52 -22.92
N HIS A 315 -38.58 13.95 -22.15
CA HIS A 315 -38.40 13.68 -20.72
C HIS A 315 -37.51 12.48 -20.42
N LEU A 316 -37.46 11.48 -21.31
CA LEU A 316 -36.61 10.30 -21.07
C LEU A 316 -35.12 10.63 -21.23
N LYS A 317 -34.76 11.53 -22.16
CA LYS A 317 -33.37 11.97 -22.33
C LYS A 317 -32.80 12.68 -21.10
N GLU A 318 -33.65 13.40 -20.39
CA GLU A 318 -33.30 14.18 -19.19
C GLU A 318 -33.56 13.40 -17.89
N SER A 319 -34.05 12.16 -17.98
CA SER A 319 -34.38 11.37 -16.80
C SER A 319 -33.11 10.98 -16.04
N PRO A 320 -33.02 11.27 -14.72
CA PRO A 320 -31.86 10.89 -13.90
C PRO A 320 -31.78 9.38 -13.64
N LEU A 321 -32.80 8.62 -14.04
CA LEU A 321 -32.89 7.18 -13.82
C LEU A 321 -32.28 6.36 -14.96
N LEU A 322 -32.08 6.97 -16.13
CA LEU A 322 -31.51 6.28 -17.28
C LEU A 322 -30.00 6.49 -17.35
N PHE A 323 -29.30 5.46 -17.81
CA PHE A 323 -27.85 5.52 -17.97
C PHE A 323 -27.49 6.17 -19.31
N PRO A 324 -26.60 7.16 -19.34
CA PRO A 324 -26.10 7.74 -20.59
C PRO A 324 -25.47 6.66 -21.48
N TYR A 325 -25.83 6.64 -22.76
CA TYR A 325 -25.26 5.71 -23.73
C TYR A 325 -24.14 6.39 -24.54
N TYR A 326 -22.98 5.74 -24.62
CA TYR A 326 -21.81 6.24 -25.36
C TYR A 326 -21.52 5.35 -26.58
N PRO A 327 -22.23 5.50 -27.72
CA PRO A 327 -22.18 4.57 -28.85
C PRO A 327 -20.81 4.49 -29.52
N ARG A 328 -20.10 5.63 -29.61
CA ARG A 328 -18.84 5.76 -30.38
C ARG A 328 -17.58 5.69 -29.50
N LYS A 329 -17.73 5.49 -28.19
CA LYS A 329 -16.60 5.51 -27.24
C LYS A 329 -16.15 4.11 -26.85
N SER A 330 -14.85 3.97 -26.60
CA SER A 330 -14.21 2.74 -26.14
C SER A 330 -14.63 2.37 -24.71
N LEU A 331 -14.36 1.13 -24.32
CA LEU A 331 -14.61 0.68 -22.94
C LEU A 331 -13.70 1.41 -21.94
N HIS A 332 -12.45 1.67 -22.33
CA HIS A 332 -11.47 2.41 -21.53
C HIS A 332 -11.90 3.85 -21.24
N PHE A 333 -12.46 4.54 -22.24
CA PHE A 333 -13.01 5.89 -22.03
C PHE A 333 -14.10 5.91 -20.95
N VAL A 334 -15.07 4.99 -21.04
CA VAL A 334 -16.17 4.91 -20.07
C VAL A 334 -15.65 4.51 -18.69
N LYS A 335 -14.66 3.61 -18.62
CA LYS A 335 -13.97 3.21 -17.39
C LYS A 335 -13.30 4.39 -16.70
N ARG A 336 -12.43 5.14 -17.40
CA ARG A 336 -11.73 6.31 -16.86
C ARG A 336 -12.70 7.37 -16.36
N ARG A 337 -13.79 7.61 -17.10
CA ARG A 337 -14.86 8.53 -16.68
C ARG A 337 -15.53 8.06 -15.39
N MET A 338 -15.88 6.78 -15.30
CA MET A 338 -16.46 6.16 -14.10
C MET A 338 -15.52 6.29 -12.89
N GLU A 339 -14.25 5.95 -13.05
CA GLU A 339 -13.23 6.05 -11.99
C GLU A 339 -13.08 7.48 -11.49
N ASN A 340 -12.95 8.46 -12.40
CA ASN A 340 -12.79 9.86 -12.02
C ASN A 340 -13.97 10.39 -11.19
N ILE A 341 -15.21 10.02 -11.55
CA ILE A 341 -16.41 10.44 -10.81
C ILE A 341 -16.44 9.77 -9.43
N ILE A 342 -16.12 8.47 -9.35
CA ILE A 342 -16.07 7.75 -8.08
C ILE A 342 -14.96 8.31 -7.18
N ASP A 343 -13.78 8.55 -7.72
CA ASP A 343 -12.65 9.11 -6.98
C ASP A 343 -12.96 10.49 -6.41
N GLN A 344 -13.64 11.36 -7.16
CA GLN A 344 -14.12 12.64 -6.64
C GLN A 344 -15.05 12.47 -5.43
N CYS A 345 -15.97 11.50 -5.48
CA CYS A 345 -16.86 11.18 -4.37
C CYS A 345 -16.10 10.63 -3.14
N LEU A 346 -15.06 9.84 -3.39
CA LEU A 346 -14.23 9.20 -2.36
C LEU A 346 -13.25 10.20 -1.70
N GLN A 347 -12.75 11.20 -2.42
CA GLN A 347 -11.81 12.19 -1.84
C GLN A 347 -12.50 13.23 -0.95
N LYS A 348 -13.72 13.63 -1.30
CA LYS A 348 -14.44 14.73 -0.62
C LYS A 348 -14.57 14.52 0.91
N PRO A 349 -14.93 13.33 1.43
CA PRO A 349 -14.98 13.10 2.88
C PRO A 349 -13.62 13.26 3.57
N ALA A 350 -12.53 12.85 2.93
CA ALA A 350 -11.20 12.96 3.52
C ALA A 350 -10.80 14.41 3.80
N ASP A 351 -11.14 15.31 2.87
CA ASP A 351 -10.84 16.73 3.01
C ASP A 351 -11.81 17.42 3.97
N VAL A 352 -13.11 17.06 3.98
CA VAL A 352 -14.10 17.62 4.90
C VAL A 352 -13.80 17.21 6.34
N ILE A 353 -13.55 15.92 6.58
CA ILE A 353 -13.16 15.41 7.90
C ILE A 353 -11.82 16.02 8.33
N GLY A 354 -10.86 16.12 7.41
CA GLY A 354 -9.56 16.74 7.68
C GLY A 354 -9.65 18.20 8.12
N LYS A 355 -10.53 19.00 7.47
CA LYS A 355 -10.80 20.40 7.83
C LYS A 355 -11.53 20.55 9.16
N SER A 356 -12.28 19.53 9.59
CA SER A 356 -12.97 19.53 10.89
C SER A 356 -12.01 19.34 12.07
N MET A 357 -10.81 18.83 11.84
CA MET A 357 -9.79 18.62 12.88
C MET A 357 -9.02 19.91 13.12
N ASN A 358 -9.46 20.71 14.08
CA ASN A 358 -8.77 21.90 14.55
C ASN A 358 -7.63 21.53 15.51
N GLN A 359 -6.54 22.28 15.41
CA GLN A 359 -5.47 22.23 16.39
C GLN A 359 -5.94 22.93 17.67
N ALA A 360 -6.17 22.16 18.73
CA ALA A 360 -6.64 22.70 20.00
C ALA A 360 -5.48 23.15 20.89
N ILE A 361 -4.37 22.41 20.87
CA ILE A 361 -3.23 22.61 21.79
C ILE A 361 -1.92 22.55 21.02
N CYS A 362 -1.00 23.45 21.37
CA CYS A 362 0.40 23.45 20.96
C CYS A 362 1.27 23.64 22.21
N ILE A 363 2.24 22.75 22.41
CA ILE A 363 3.22 22.80 23.50
C ILE A 363 4.61 22.66 22.89
N PRO A 364 5.39 23.74 22.78
CA PRO A 364 6.77 23.65 22.33
C PRO A 364 7.62 22.96 23.41
N LEU A 365 8.30 21.87 23.04
CA LEU A 365 9.00 21.02 24.01
C LEU A 365 10.42 21.50 24.23
N TYR A 366 11.25 21.48 23.18
CA TYR A 366 12.66 21.85 23.27
C TYR A 366 13.21 22.24 21.90
N LYS A 367 14.33 22.97 21.92
CA LYS A 367 15.14 23.25 20.74
C LYS A 367 16.54 22.70 20.97
N ASP A 368 16.98 21.79 20.11
CA ASP A 368 18.30 21.16 20.23
C ASP A 368 19.00 21.05 18.86
N THR A 369 20.32 20.97 18.91
CA THR A 369 21.22 20.69 17.79
C THR A 369 21.34 19.20 17.48
N ARG A 370 20.71 18.32 18.27
CA ARG A 370 20.65 16.84 18.08
C ARG A 370 20.36 16.36 16.66
N SER A 371 19.65 17.15 15.85
CA SER A 371 19.33 16.81 14.47
C SER A 371 20.53 16.90 13.51
N GLU A 372 21.65 17.52 13.92
CA GLU A 372 22.85 17.71 13.12
C GLU A 372 23.90 16.60 13.32
N ASP A 373 23.76 15.77 14.36
CA ASP A 373 24.65 14.62 14.56
C ASP A 373 24.51 13.65 13.37
N SER A 374 25.61 13.43 12.66
CA SER A 374 25.73 12.66 11.41
C SER A 374 25.42 11.15 11.54
N ALA A 375 24.96 10.70 12.70
CA ALA A 375 24.43 9.37 12.91
C ALA A 375 23.00 9.27 12.34
N ARG A 376 22.67 8.14 11.70
CA ARG A 376 21.31 7.89 11.19
C ARG A 376 20.31 7.94 12.35
N ARG A 377 19.50 9.00 12.42
CA ARG A 377 18.46 9.17 13.44
C ARG A 377 17.29 8.24 13.15
N LEU A 378 17.07 7.27 14.04
CA LEU A 378 15.86 6.45 14.01
C LEU A 378 14.69 7.28 14.57
N TYR A 379 13.62 7.46 13.79
CA TYR A 379 12.39 8.19 14.19
C TYR A 379 11.54 7.37 15.17
N LYS A 380 12.13 7.04 16.32
CA LYS A 380 11.49 6.28 17.40
C LYS A 380 11.24 7.14 18.65
N PHE A 381 12.05 8.19 18.82
CA PHE A 381 12.02 9.06 19.98
C PHE A 381 12.00 10.53 19.55
N PRO A 382 11.16 11.40 20.14
CA PRO A 382 10.21 11.17 21.25
C PRO A 382 9.07 10.20 20.90
N PHE A 383 8.48 9.59 21.93
CA PHE A 383 7.52 8.48 21.77
C PHE A 383 6.14 8.83 22.35
N LEU A 384 5.08 8.60 21.56
CA LEU A 384 3.68 8.79 21.99
C LEU A 384 3.01 7.44 22.31
N TRP A 385 2.16 7.44 23.32
CA TRP A 385 1.35 6.29 23.74
C TRP A 385 -0.06 6.70 24.12
N ASN A 386 -1.07 5.91 23.73
CA ASN A 386 -2.44 6.06 24.20
C ASN A 386 -2.75 4.96 25.21
N ASN A 387 -2.85 5.33 26.49
CA ASN A 387 -3.35 4.43 27.52
C ASN A 387 -4.88 4.35 27.38
N LYS A 388 -5.35 3.19 26.93
CA LYS A 388 -6.76 2.94 26.60
C LYS A 388 -7.63 2.84 27.86
N THR A 389 -7.03 2.39 28.95
CA THR A 389 -7.73 2.14 30.21
C THR A 389 -8.03 3.44 30.93
N SER A 390 -7.07 4.37 30.94
CA SER A 390 -7.21 5.67 31.60
C SER A 390 -7.64 6.81 30.68
N ASN A 391 -7.78 6.57 29.36
CA ASN A 391 -8.04 7.60 28.35
C ASN A 391 -7.06 8.79 28.42
N LEU A 392 -5.76 8.47 28.48
CA LEU A 392 -4.69 9.47 28.51
C LEU A 392 -3.73 9.28 27.33
N HIS A 393 -3.27 10.38 26.76
CA HIS A 393 -2.09 10.44 25.92
C HIS A 393 -0.87 10.63 26.82
N TYR A 394 0.15 9.80 26.60
CA TYR A 394 1.47 9.94 27.20
C TYR A 394 2.49 10.25 26.11
N LEU A 395 3.42 11.14 26.45
CA LEU A 395 4.55 11.51 25.62
C LEU A 395 5.82 11.33 26.46
N LEU A 396 6.72 10.50 25.95
CA LEU A 396 8.08 10.35 26.47
C LEU A 396 9.01 11.18 25.62
N PHE A 397 9.76 12.06 26.27
CA PHE A 397 10.76 12.89 25.62
C PHE A 397 11.92 13.16 26.58
N THR A 398 13.01 13.72 26.06
CA THR A 398 14.16 14.11 26.88
C THR A 398 14.48 15.56 26.68
N ILE A 399 14.84 16.25 27.76
CA ILE A 399 15.39 17.60 27.73
C ILE A 399 16.87 17.51 28.12
N LEU A 400 17.72 18.27 27.42
CA LEU A 400 19.14 18.39 27.77
C LEU A 400 19.33 19.37 28.92
N GLU A 401 19.84 18.89 30.05
CA GLU A 401 20.15 19.68 31.25
C GLU A 401 21.55 19.27 31.74
N ASP A 402 22.45 20.23 31.92
CA ASP A 402 23.83 19.99 32.38
C ASP A 402 24.61 18.92 31.58
N SER A 403 24.44 18.91 30.25
CA SER A 403 24.99 17.90 29.33
C SER A 403 24.47 16.47 29.51
N LEU A 404 23.38 16.29 30.27
CA LEU A 404 22.70 15.02 30.48
C LEU A 404 21.26 15.09 29.95
N TYR A 405 20.81 14.02 29.28
CA TYR A 405 19.43 13.93 28.84
C TYR A 405 18.55 13.45 29.99
N LYS A 406 17.71 14.35 30.49
CA LYS A 406 16.74 14.07 31.53
C LYS A 406 15.43 13.64 30.90
N MET A 407 14.88 12.53 31.38
CA MET A 407 13.62 12.00 30.87
C MET A 407 12.43 12.79 31.43
N CYS A 408 11.52 13.18 30.55
CA CYS A 408 10.27 13.85 30.90
C CYS A 408 9.08 13.05 30.36
N ILE A 409 8.03 12.99 31.17
CA ILE A 409 6.76 12.35 30.85
C ILE A 409 5.69 13.44 30.86
N LEU A 410 5.12 13.72 29.69
CA LEU A 410 3.95 14.57 29.56
C LEU A 410 2.72 13.66 29.39
N ARG A 411 1.69 13.85 30.20
CA ARG A 411 0.39 13.20 30.05
C ARG A 411 -0.73 14.21 29.92
N ARG A 412 -1.67 13.92 29.04
CA ARG A 412 -2.88 14.73 28.82
C ARG A 412 -4.09 13.83 28.60
N PRO A 413 -5.29 14.24 29.01
CA PRO A 413 -6.50 13.49 28.68
C PRO A 413 -6.75 13.46 27.18
N THR A 414 -7.37 12.38 26.70
CA THR A 414 -7.84 12.28 25.31
C THR A 414 -8.95 13.29 25.03
N ASP A 415 -9.76 13.59 26.04
CA ASP A 415 -10.75 14.67 26.01
C ASP A 415 -10.10 16.00 26.37
N ILE A 416 -10.08 16.94 25.42
CA ILE A 416 -9.41 18.23 25.55
C ILE A 416 -10.07 19.11 26.64
N SER A 417 -11.35 18.89 26.94
CA SER A 417 -12.08 19.64 27.96
C SER A 417 -11.67 19.26 29.39
N GLN A 418 -11.05 18.09 29.56
CA GLN A 418 -10.64 17.58 30.86
C GLN A 418 -9.21 18.04 31.19
N SER A 419 -8.90 18.07 32.49
CA SER A 419 -7.55 18.28 32.97
C SER A 419 -7.09 17.06 33.77
N VAL A 420 -5.78 16.85 33.82
CA VAL A 420 -5.17 15.76 34.59
C VAL A 420 -4.14 16.34 35.54
N SER A 421 -4.10 15.83 36.77
CA SER A 421 -3.05 16.19 37.72
C SER A 421 -1.70 15.65 37.24
N ASN A 422 -0.61 16.31 37.65
CA ASN A 422 0.75 15.90 37.31
C ASN A 422 0.93 15.68 35.79
N GLY A 423 0.47 16.67 35.01
CA GLY A 423 0.55 16.63 33.55
C GLY A 423 1.99 16.49 33.04
N LEU A 424 2.98 17.09 33.71
CA LEU A 424 4.39 17.00 33.35
C LEU A 424 5.22 16.60 34.57
N ILE A 425 6.04 15.55 34.44
CA ILE A 425 7.00 15.11 35.45
C ILE A 425 8.34 14.78 34.78
N ALA A 426 9.45 15.20 35.37
CA ALA A 426 10.78 14.70 35.02
C ALA A 426 11.20 13.56 35.95
N VAL A 427 11.90 12.56 35.42
CA VAL A 427 12.38 11.40 36.18
C VAL A 427 13.90 11.48 36.30
N LYS A 428 14.40 11.43 37.53
CA LYS A 428 15.82 11.30 37.85
C LYS A 428 16.08 9.90 38.41
N PHE A 429 16.99 9.17 37.77
CA PHE A 429 17.42 7.85 38.20
C PHE A 429 18.49 8.01 39.29
N GLY A 430 18.17 7.62 40.52
CA GLY A 430 18.98 7.84 41.71
C GLY A 430 19.98 6.72 41.97
N SER A 431 19.48 5.54 42.34
CA SER A 431 20.32 4.35 42.58
C SER A 431 19.68 3.08 42.06
N PHE A 432 20.54 2.13 41.73
CA PHE A 432 20.19 0.78 41.29
C PHE A 432 20.79 -0.24 42.26
N THR A 433 19.95 -1.13 42.76
CA THR A 433 20.30 -2.21 43.71
C THR A 433 19.56 -3.47 43.30
N TYR A 434 20.07 -4.65 43.65
CA TYR A 434 19.24 -5.85 43.70
C TYR A 434 19.00 -6.21 45.16
N ALA A 435 17.81 -6.73 45.48
CA ALA A 435 17.52 -7.21 46.84
C ALA A 435 18.46 -8.35 47.29
N THR A 436 19.08 -9.05 46.33
CA THR A 436 20.05 -10.13 46.54
C THR A 436 21.48 -9.63 46.73
N THR A 437 21.79 -8.38 46.35
CA THR A 437 23.15 -7.82 46.37
C THR A 437 23.20 -6.60 47.30
N GLU A 438 24.10 -6.56 48.28
CA GLU A 438 24.26 -5.36 49.14
C GLU A 438 24.89 -4.15 48.42
N LYS A 439 25.34 -4.33 47.16
CA LYS A 439 26.00 -3.31 46.35
C LYS A 439 24.98 -2.31 45.77
N VAL A 440 25.19 -1.02 46.08
CA VAL A 440 24.34 0.08 45.61
C VAL A 440 25.06 0.87 44.53
N ARG A 441 24.59 0.81 43.29
CA ARG A 441 25.13 1.61 42.19
C ARG A 441 24.48 2.98 42.14
N ARG A 442 25.22 4.00 42.55
CA ARG A 442 24.79 5.42 42.49
C ARG A 442 25.69 6.18 41.54
N SER A 443 25.09 6.76 40.49
CA SER A 443 25.79 7.52 39.45
C SER A 443 24.87 8.59 38.86
N THR A 444 25.39 9.40 37.93
CA THR A 444 24.61 10.27 37.06
C THR A 444 24.29 9.56 35.75
N TYR A 445 23.00 9.43 35.46
CA TYR A 445 22.51 8.70 34.29
C TYR A 445 21.86 9.65 33.28
N SER A 446 22.14 9.42 32.00
CA SER A 446 21.51 10.11 30.87
C SER A 446 20.57 9.16 30.14
N CYS A 447 19.34 9.59 29.87
CA CYS A 447 18.36 8.82 29.11
C CYS A 447 18.65 8.88 27.60
N LEU A 448 18.71 7.72 26.95
CA LEU A 448 18.95 7.64 25.50
C LEU A 448 17.66 7.43 24.71
N ASP A 449 16.87 6.46 25.13
CA ASP A 449 15.62 6.06 24.49
C ASP A 449 14.67 5.50 25.56
N ALA A 450 13.38 5.70 25.35
CA ALA A 450 12.34 5.20 26.22
C ALA A 450 11.07 4.88 25.42
N GLN A 451 10.35 3.85 25.84
CA GLN A 451 9.08 3.45 25.25
C GLN A 451 8.16 2.80 26.27
N PHE A 452 6.87 2.78 26.00
CA PHE A 452 5.93 2.00 26.80
C PHE A 452 6.12 0.50 26.55
N TYR A 453 6.20 -0.26 27.65
CA TYR A 453 6.13 -1.72 27.64
C TYR A 453 4.67 -2.16 27.73
N ASP A 454 3.95 -1.62 28.71
CA ASP A 454 2.51 -1.75 28.91
C ASP A 454 1.93 -0.44 29.47
N ASP A 455 0.63 -0.41 29.82
CA ASP A 455 -0.06 0.78 30.32
C ASP A 455 0.49 1.30 31.67
N GLU A 456 1.28 0.50 32.39
CA GLU A 456 1.80 0.80 33.72
C GLU A 456 3.34 0.86 33.80
N THR A 457 4.04 0.44 32.75
CA THR A 457 5.50 0.26 32.76
C THR A 457 6.15 0.83 31.50
N VAL A 458 7.25 1.57 31.68
CA VAL A 458 8.04 2.16 30.60
C VAL A 458 9.43 1.53 30.60
N THR A 459 9.88 0.99 29.47
CA THR A 459 11.25 0.50 29.32
C THR A 459 12.16 1.64 28.89
N VAL A 460 13.27 1.83 29.60
CA VAL A 460 14.21 2.94 29.41
C VAL A 460 15.63 2.40 29.24
N VAL A 461 16.37 2.97 28.29
CA VAL A 461 17.82 2.75 28.15
C VAL A 461 18.56 3.96 28.69
N LEU A 462 19.44 3.71 29.66
CA LEU A 462 20.25 4.72 30.32
C LEU A 462 21.72 4.56 29.96
N ARG A 463 22.42 5.69 29.93
CA ARG A 463 23.89 5.78 29.89
C ARG A 463 24.39 6.24 31.25
N ASP A 464 25.27 5.48 31.85
CA ASP A 464 26.08 5.90 32.99
C ASP A 464 27.17 6.86 32.51
N ALA A 465 27.22 8.08 33.05
CA ALA A 465 28.18 9.10 32.61
C ALA A 465 29.63 8.79 33.02
N VAL A 466 29.82 8.03 34.10
CA VAL A 466 31.13 7.64 34.64
C VAL A 466 31.45 6.15 34.45
N GLY A 467 30.56 5.40 33.79
CA GLY A 467 30.76 3.98 33.51
C GLY A 467 31.91 3.71 32.54
N ARG A 468 32.70 2.67 32.79
CA ARG A 468 33.73 2.17 31.86
C ARG A 468 33.08 1.65 30.57
N GLU A 469 33.80 1.78 29.45
CA GLU A 469 33.33 1.36 28.12
C GLU A 469 32.99 -0.14 28.12
N GLY A 470 31.72 -0.48 27.85
CA GLY A 470 31.22 -1.87 27.89
C GLY A 470 30.36 -2.22 29.12
N ARG A 471 30.35 -1.38 30.17
CA ARG A 471 29.44 -1.49 31.34
C ARG A 471 28.78 -0.14 31.66
N ASP A 472 28.53 0.66 30.62
CA ASP A 472 28.00 2.02 30.70
C ASP A 472 26.51 2.11 30.31
N ARG A 473 25.85 1.00 29.96
CA ARG A 473 24.44 0.98 29.53
C ARG A 473 23.58 0.17 30.48
N LEU A 474 22.45 0.74 30.89
CA LEU A 474 21.45 0.05 31.70
C LEU A 474 20.11 -0.02 30.95
N LEU A 475 19.42 -1.14 31.12
CA LEU A 475 18.04 -1.35 30.74
C LEU A 475 17.18 -1.34 32.00
N VAL A 476 16.15 -0.50 32.05
CA VAL A 476 15.35 -0.29 33.27
C VAL A 476 13.86 -0.36 32.93
N GLN A 477 13.09 -1.12 33.70
CA GLN A 477 11.63 -1.03 33.69
C GLN A 477 11.19 0.00 34.75
N LEU A 478 10.54 1.07 34.30
CA LEU A 478 10.03 2.17 35.10
C LEU A 478 8.53 1.97 35.38
N PRO A 479 8.13 1.63 36.62
CA PRO A 479 6.73 1.54 37.00
C PRO A 479 6.11 2.94 37.14
N LEU A 480 5.07 3.23 36.36
CA LEU A 480 4.34 4.49 36.39
C LEU A 480 3.53 4.67 37.68
N SER A 481 3.16 3.58 38.36
CA SER A 481 2.53 3.62 39.68
C SER A 481 3.44 4.29 40.72
N SER A 482 4.75 4.03 40.66
CA SER A 482 5.74 4.69 41.51
C SER A 482 5.99 6.13 41.10
N VAL A 483 5.90 6.46 39.81
CA VAL A 483 6.02 7.85 39.32
C VAL A 483 4.84 8.70 39.82
N TYR A 484 3.63 8.17 39.70
CA TYR A 484 2.37 8.83 40.06
C TYR A 484 1.81 8.36 41.40
N SER A 485 2.68 8.13 42.40
CA SER A 485 2.24 7.76 43.74
C SER A 485 1.29 8.80 44.32
N ARG A 486 0.14 8.34 44.82
CA ARG A 486 -0.93 9.21 45.34
C ARG A 486 -0.48 10.04 46.55
N GLU A 487 0.49 9.54 47.31
CA GLU A 487 0.96 10.16 48.56
C GLU A 487 1.73 11.47 48.29
N ASP A 488 2.52 11.53 47.20
CA ASP A 488 3.35 12.71 46.88
C ASP A 488 2.80 13.52 45.69
N CYS A 489 1.66 13.14 45.12
CA CYS A 489 1.11 13.77 43.92
C CYS A 489 0.85 15.27 44.07
N ALA A 490 0.65 15.79 45.29
CA ALA A 490 0.44 17.20 45.53
C ALA A 490 1.73 18.04 45.46
N GLU A 491 2.89 17.45 45.75
CA GLU A 491 4.18 18.17 45.77
C GLU A 491 4.79 18.33 44.39
N TYR A 492 4.55 17.36 43.50
CA TYR A 492 5.10 17.33 42.14
C TYR A 492 4.15 17.96 41.12
N GLN A 493 3.83 19.25 41.29
CA GLN A 493 3.04 20.03 40.33
C GLN A 493 3.94 20.92 39.46
N PHE A 494 3.60 20.99 38.17
CA PHE A 494 4.28 21.89 37.24
C PHE A 494 3.87 23.33 37.50
N THR A 495 4.82 24.19 37.86
CA THR A 495 4.59 25.60 38.19
C THR A 495 4.79 26.55 37.00
N GLY A 496 5.25 26.04 35.85
CA GLY A 496 5.48 26.81 34.63
C GLY A 496 4.23 26.93 33.74
N THR A 497 4.43 27.30 32.48
CA THR A 497 3.35 27.52 31.51
C THR A 497 3.58 26.71 30.23
N TYR A 498 2.57 25.96 29.78
CA TYR A 498 2.63 25.16 28.55
C TYR A 498 2.72 25.96 27.23
N SER A 499 2.54 27.29 27.28
CA SER A 499 2.67 28.16 26.10
C SER A 499 4.12 28.54 25.80
N ALA A 500 5.01 28.47 26.80
CA ALA A 500 6.44 28.70 26.65
C ALA A 500 7.15 27.35 26.44
N ARG A 501 8.38 27.41 25.92
CA ARG A 501 9.16 26.20 25.63
C ARG A 501 9.61 25.54 26.95
N LEU A 502 9.44 24.22 27.05
CA LEU A 502 9.69 23.50 28.31
C LEU A 502 11.18 23.48 28.70
N ASP A 503 12.09 23.44 27.73
CA ASP A 503 13.54 23.51 27.97
C ASP A 503 14.04 24.86 28.51
N GLU A 504 13.26 25.93 28.44
CA GLU A 504 13.57 27.24 29.05
C GLU A 504 13.14 27.29 30.53
N GLN A 505 12.20 26.41 30.91
CA GLN A 505 11.56 26.40 32.23
C GLN A 505 11.98 25.19 33.08
N ARG A 506 13.23 24.73 32.94
CA ARG A 506 13.73 23.46 33.54
C ARG A 506 13.52 23.39 35.05
N THR A 507 13.71 24.50 35.76
CA THR A 507 13.55 24.59 37.22
C THR A 507 12.09 24.49 37.67
N ALA A 508 11.13 24.80 36.79
CA ALA A 508 9.71 24.69 37.07
C ALA A 508 9.17 23.26 36.84
N ILE A 509 9.97 22.37 36.21
CA ILE A 509 9.57 20.99 35.94
C ILE A 509 9.80 20.14 37.20
N PRO A 510 8.74 19.59 37.82
CA PRO A 510 8.87 18.78 39.02
C PRO A 510 9.66 17.51 38.68
N THR A 511 10.71 17.23 39.46
CA THR A 511 11.62 16.11 39.22
C THR A 511 11.48 15.07 40.32
N ARG A 512 11.04 13.87 39.98
CA ARG A 512 10.94 12.75 40.90
C ARG A 512 12.21 11.91 40.83
N THR A 513 12.85 11.67 41.98
CA THR A 513 14.02 10.79 42.07
C THR A 513 13.55 9.37 42.37
N MET A 514 14.01 8.40 41.58
CA MET A 514 13.60 7.00 41.70
C MET A 514 14.78 6.09 41.99
N HIS A 515 14.54 5.13 42.88
CA HIS A 515 15.49 4.10 43.27
C HIS A 515 14.91 2.75 42.85
N PHE A 516 15.73 1.93 42.20
CA PHE A 516 15.29 0.67 41.58
C PHE A 516 15.94 -0.52 42.27
N GLU A 517 15.11 -1.36 42.85
CA GLU A 517 15.53 -2.60 43.54
C GLU A 517 15.27 -3.87 42.71
N LYS A 518 14.44 -3.76 41.66
CA LYS A 518 13.95 -4.86 40.82
C LYS A 518 13.79 -4.43 39.36
N HIS A 519 13.76 -5.40 38.45
CA HIS A 519 13.46 -5.23 37.02
C HIS A 519 14.32 -4.20 36.28
N TRP A 520 15.62 -4.18 36.57
CA TRP A 520 16.63 -3.49 35.79
C TRP A 520 17.77 -4.45 35.49
N ARG A 521 18.57 -4.15 34.47
CA ARG A 521 19.72 -4.97 34.07
C ARG A 521 20.85 -4.10 33.54
N LEU A 522 22.07 -4.42 33.94
CA LEU A 522 23.28 -3.87 33.33
C LEU A 522 23.55 -4.58 32.00
N LEU A 523 23.74 -3.82 30.92
CA LEU A 523 24.02 -4.37 29.61
C LEU A 523 25.52 -4.51 29.39
N GLU A 524 26.02 -5.72 29.57
CA GLU A 524 27.43 -6.02 29.37
C GLU A 524 27.80 -6.12 27.89
N SER A 525 28.96 -5.54 27.58
CA SER A 525 29.60 -5.53 26.26
C SER A 525 28.69 -5.05 25.12
N MET A 526 27.71 -4.19 25.41
CA MET A 526 26.72 -3.72 24.44
C MET A 526 26.59 -2.19 24.49
N LYS A 527 26.91 -1.54 23.37
CA LYS A 527 26.67 -0.10 23.17
C LYS A 527 25.20 0.18 22.83
N ALA A 528 24.29 -0.21 23.71
CA ALA A 528 22.85 -0.02 23.58
C ALA A 528 22.46 1.45 23.37
N GLN A 529 21.56 1.70 22.43
CA GLN A 529 21.08 3.05 22.11
C GLN A 529 19.56 3.14 22.01
N TYR A 530 18.89 2.14 21.43
CA TYR A 530 17.43 2.12 21.26
C TYR A 530 16.84 0.86 21.86
N VAL A 531 15.56 0.90 22.24
CA VAL A 531 14.85 -0.23 22.85
C VAL A 531 13.48 -0.41 22.22
N ALA A 532 13.10 -1.59 21.74
CA ALA A 532 11.76 -1.91 21.23
C ALA A 532 11.10 -2.99 22.09
N GLY A 533 9.84 -2.85 22.49
CA GLY A 533 9.31 -3.60 23.64
C GLY A 533 7.82 -3.88 23.53
N ASN A 534 7.40 -5.00 24.09
CA ASN A 534 6.05 -5.51 23.98
C ASN A 534 5.62 -6.20 25.28
N GLY A 535 4.83 -5.50 26.10
CA GLY A 535 4.33 -6.02 27.38
C GLY A 535 3.23 -7.08 27.25
N PHE A 536 2.64 -7.28 26.07
CA PHE A 536 1.69 -8.37 25.82
C PHE A 536 2.40 -9.71 25.64
N ARG A 537 3.50 -9.72 24.87
CA ARG A 537 4.33 -10.91 24.62
C ARG A 537 5.47 -11.08 25.63
N LYS A 538 5.61 -10.14 26.57
CA LYS A 538 6.64 -10.10 27.59
C LYS A 538 8.09 -10.08 27.08
N VAL A 539 8.30 -9.47 25.90
CA VAL A 539 9.62 -9.38 25.25
C VAL A 539 10.06 -7.94 25.05
N SER A 540 11.37 -7.71 25.16
CA SER A 540 12.03 -6.45 24.81
C SER A 540 13.24 -6.73 23.94
N CYS A 541 13.61 -5.81 23.06
CA CYS A 541 14.82 -5.88 22.27
C CYS A 541 15.56 -4.55 22.32
N VAL A 542 16.88 -4.63 22.34
CA VAL A 542 17.77 -3.49 22.43
C VAL A 542 18.62 -3.46 21.18
N LEU A 543 18.67 -2.31 20.53
CA LEU A 543 19.50 -2.05 19.36
C LEU A 543 20.70 -1.19 19.79
N SER A 544 21.88 -1.62 19.38
CA SER A 544 23.11 -0.87 19.62
C SER A 544 23.30 0.29 18.65
N SER A 545 24.23 1.18 19.01
CA SER A 545 24.53 2.41 18.25
C SER A 545 25.06 2.20 16.83
N ASN A 546 25.59 1.02 16.52
CA ASN A 546 26.00 0.67 15.16
C ASN A 546 24.83 0.29 14.24
N LEU A 547 23.60 0.25 14.78
CA LEU A 547 22.37 -0.13 14.07
C LEU A 547 22.39 -1.56 13.48
N ARG A 548 23.27 -2.44 13.97
CA ARG A 548 23.45 -3.81 13.47
C ARG A 548 23.32 -4.87 14.54
N HIS A 549 23.84 -4.61 15.74
CA HIS A 549 23.78 -5.58 16.83
C HIS A 549 22.51 -5.37 17.66
N VAL A 550 21.66 -6.40 17.70
CA VAL A 550 20.38 -6.47 18.42
C VAL A 550 20.47 -7.58 19.46
N ARG A 551 19.98 -7.30 20.67
CA ARG A 551 19.81 -8.30 21.74
C ARG A 551 18.36 -8.34 22.15
N VAL A 552 17.77 -9.52 22.28
CA VAL A 552 16.37 -9.73 22.68
C VAL A 552 16.35 -10.29 24.09
N PHE A 553 15.40 -9.84 24.90
CA PHE A 553 15.20 -10.19 26.29
C PHE A 553 13.76 -10.65 26.49
N GLU A 554 13.60 -11.78 27.17
CA GLU A 554 12.36 -12.14 27.86
C GLU A 554 12.38 -11.41 29.20
N MET A 555 11.30 -10.69 29.52
CA MET A 555 11.28 -9.72 30.63
C MET A 555 10.61 -10.27 31.89
N ASP A 556 10.07 -11.49 31.84
CA ASP A 556 9.32 -12.18 32.88
C ASP A 556 10.13 -13.23 33.65
N ILE A 557 11.27 -13.63 33.10
CA ILE A 557 12.18 -14.61 33.70
C ILE A 557 13.50 -13.91 34.01
N ASP A 558 14.04 -14.14 35.21
CA ASP A 558 15.39 -13.72 35.57
C ASP A 558 16.39 -14.64 34.88
N ASP A 559 17.48 -14.09 34.33
CA ASP A 559 18.51 -14.88 33.66
C ASP A 559 19.08 -15.97 34.59
N GLU A 560 19.25 -17.18 34.04
CA GLU A 560 19.87 -18.31 34.75
C GLU A 560 21.37 -18.12 35.02
N TRP A 561 21.99 -17.10 34.43
CA TRP A 561 23.40 -16.77 34.62
C TRP A 561 23.56 -15.82 35.82
N GLU A 562 24.28 -16.26 36.86
CA GLU A 562 24.72 -15.39 37.95
C GLU A 562 25.52 -14.20 37.37
N LEU A 563 25.14 -12.99 37.77
CA LEU A 563 25.86 -11.77 37.41
C LEU A 563 27.30 -11.86 37.92
N ASP A 564 28.25 -11.89 36.99
CA ASP A 564 29.68 -11.99 37.30
C ASP A 564 30.20 -10.63 37.80
N GLU A 565 29.95 -10.36 39.10
CA GLU A 565 30.29 -9.09 39.76
C GLU A 565 31.76 -9.02 40.24
N SER A 566 32.58 -10.01 39.91
CA SER A 566 33.93 -10.25 40.48
C SER A 566 35.04 -9.28 40.04
N SER A 567 34.85 -8.47 38.98
CA SER A 567 35.98 -7.74 38.38
C SER A 567 36.19 -6.29 38.88
N ASP A 568 35.41 -5.79 39.84
CA ASP A 568 35.60 -4.43 40.35
C ASP A 568 36.68 -4.35 41.45
N GLU A 569 37.08 -5.48 42.06
CA GLU A 569 38.01 -5.51 43.21
C GLU A 569 39.48 -5.88 42.85
N ASP A 570 39.75 -6.48 41.69
CA ASP A 570 41.05 -7.13 41.44
C ASP A 570 42.19 -6.24 40.91
N GLU A 571 41.98 -4.93 40.70
CA GLU A 571 43.03 -4.05 40.14
C GLU A 571 43.50 -2.88 41.02
N GLU A 572 43.12 -2.79 42.30
CA GLU A 572 43.80 -1.89 43.25
C GLU A 572 45.15 -2.46 43.76
N ALA A 573 45.45 -3.74 43.48
CA ALA A 573 46.67 -4.41 43.94
C ALA A 573 47.82 -4.47 42.91
N ALA A 574 47.63 -4.03 41.67
CA ALA A 574 48.63 -4.16 40.59
C ALA A 574 49.53 -2.92 40.42
N ALA A 575 50.07 -2.40 41.53
CA ALA A 575 51.09 -1.35 41.50
C ALA A 575 52.48 -1.88 41.89
N LYS A 576 53.06 -2.81 41.12
CA LYS A 576 54.51 -3.06 41.11
C LYS A 576 55.01 -3.44 39.71
N PRO A 577 56.19 -2.95 39.28
CA PRO A 577 56.64 -3.05 37.89
C PRO A 577 57.36 -4.39 37.66
N VAL A 578 56.94 -5.14 36.64
CA VAL A 578 57.71 -6.29 36.15
C VAL A 578 58.54 -5.87 34.94
N LYS A 579 59.84 -6.18 35.05
CA LYS A 579 60.91 -5.88 34.11
C LYS A 579 60.73 -6.58 32.77
N ILE A 580 61.09 -5.85 31.73
CA ILE A 580 61.36 -6.26 30.36
C ILE A 580 62.33 -7.45 30.31
N LYS A 581 62.04 -8.43 29.44
CA LYS A 581 63.05 -9.21 28.70
C LYS A 581 62.57 -9.47 27.27
N GLU A 582 63.39 -9.00 26.35
CA GLU A 582 63.37 -9.20 24.90
C GLU A 582 63.73 -10.63 24.49
N GLU A 583 63.25 -11.03 23.30
CA GLU A 583 63.94 -11.79 22.22
C GLU A 583 62.84 -12.13 21.17
N VAL A 584 62.58 -11.33 20.12
CA VAL A 584 63.30 -11.07 18.84
C VAL A 584 63.40 -12.29 17.90
N LEU A 585 63.01 -12.04 16.63
CA LEU A 585 63.26 -12.71 15.35
C LEU A 585 62.09 -13.60 14.83
N SER A 586 61.61 -13.49 13.58
CA SER A 586 61.96 -12.61 12.45
C SER A 586 60.95 -12.84 11.30
N GLU A 587 60.53 -11.73 10.67
CA GLU A 587 60.22 -11.47 9.25
C GLU A 587 59.81 -12.60 8.27
N SER A 588 58.74 -12.35 7.49
CA SER A 588 58.89 -11.95 6.07
C SER A 588 57.58 -11.40 5.48
N GLU A 589 57.63 -10.18 4.97
CA GLU A 589 56.66 -9.55 4.07
C GLU A 589 56.62 -10.23 2.69
N ALA A 590 55.47 -10.26 2.01
CA ALA A 590 55.23 -9.41 0.83
C ALA A 590 53.96 -9.82 0.03
N GLU A 591 53.33 -8.79 -0.53
CA GLU A 591 52.44 -8.74 -1.71
C GLU A 591 50.90 -8.92 -1.54
N ASN A 592 50.24 -7.75 -1.54
CA ASN A 592 48.90 -7.47 -2.09
C ASN A 592 49.08 -6.84 -3.51
N PRO A 593 48.05 -6.59 -4.36
CA PRO A 593 46.62 -6.92 -4.27
C PRO A 593 45.99 -7.41 -5.61
N SER A 594 44.74 -7.89 -5.58
CA SER A 594 43.80 -7.67 -6.70
C SER A 594 42.37 -7.58 -6.22
N ALA A 595 41.72 -6.49 -6.62
CA ALA A 595 40.31 -6.19 -6.41
C ALA A 595 39.42 -7.10 -7.25
N ASP A 596 38.32 -7.58 -6.66
CA ASP A 596 37.05 -7.71 -7.38
C ASP A 596 35.91 -7.48 -6.39
N ALA A 597 35.12 -6.46 -6.71
CA ALA A 597 33.91 -6.09 -6.02
C ALA A 597 32.75 -6.91 -6.59
N ALA A 598 32.12 -7.72 -5.74
CA ALA A 598 30.79 -8.24 -5.98
C ALA A 598 29.95 -8.03 -4.72
N ASP A 599 28.88 -7.27 -4.87
CA ASP A 599 27.83 -7.01 -3.88
C ASP A 599 27.36 -8.31 -3.21
N LEU A 600 27.69 -8.46 -1.94
CA LEU A 600 27.04 -9.39 -1.03
C LEU A 600 26.26 -8.57 -0.01
N ALA A 601 24.93 -8.75 -0.02
CA ALA A 601 24.03 -8.18 0.98
C ALA A 601 24.53 -8.55 2.40
N PRO A 602 24.56 -7.60 3.36
CA PRO A 602 25.12 -7.89 4.67
C PRO A 602 24.13 -8.75 5.47
N GLU A 603 24.57 -9.94 5.87
CA GLU A 603 23.85 -10.82 6.78
C GLU A 603 23.59 -10.10 8.13
N MET A 604 22.31 -10.03 8.53
CA MET A 604 21.90 -9.64 9.88
C MET A 604 22.26 -10.78 10.84
N VAL A 605 23.20 -10.53 11.76
CA VAL A 605 23.49 -11.47 12.85
C VAL A 605 22.45 -11.25 13.96
N VAL A 606 21.40 -12.06 13.95
CA VAL A 606 20.43 -12.15 15.04
C VAL A 606 20.92 -13.22 16.02
N LYS A 607 21.41 -12.82 17.19
CA LYS A 607 21.68 -13.76 18.28
C LYS A 607 20.37 -13.96 19.07
N VAL A 608 19.74 -15.11 18.88
CA VAL A 608 18.63 -15.58 19.73
C VAL A 608 19.27 -16.51 20.77
N GLU A 609 19.28 -16.10 22.03
CA GLU A 609 19.57 -17.03 23.13
C GLU A 609 18.29 -17.83 23.39
N LYS A 610 18.31 -19.12 23.02
CA LYS A 610 17.28 -20.11 23.34
C LYS A 610 17.92 -21.13 24.27
N LEU A 611 17.24 -21.43 25.37
CA LEU A 611 17.53 -22.57 26.23
C LEU A 611 17.12 -23.87 25.51
N ASP A 612 18.06 -24.81 25.41
CA ASP A 612 17.78 -26.17 24.96
C ASP A 612 16.95 -26.89 26.03
N PRO A 613 15.88 -27.63 25.67
CA PRO A 613 15.18 -28.46 26.62
C PRO A 613 16.00 -29.73 26.89
N GLU A 614 16.49 -29.87 28.13
CA GLU A 614 16.97 -31.15 28.64
C GLU A 614 15.84 -32.19 28.57
N LEU A 615 16.01 -33.16 27.67
CA LEU A 615 15.37 -34.45 27.72
C LEU A 615 16.26 -35.38 28.53
N ASP A 616 15.72 -35.96 29.60
CA ASP A 616 16.16 -37.24 30.14
C ASP A 616 15.08 -37.79 31.10
N PRO A 617 14.93 -39.13 31.22
CA PRO A 617 14.59 -40.12 30.21
C PRO A 617 13.11 -40.58 30.29
#